data_AF-A0A817R8Y5-F1
#
_entry.id   AF-A0A817R8Y5-F1
#
_cell.length_a   1.000
_cell.length_b   1.000
_cell.length_c   1.000
_cell.angle_alpha   90.00
_cell.angle_beta   90.00
_cell.angle_gamma   90.00
#
_symmetry.space_group_name_H-M   'P 1'
#
loop_
_entity.id
_entity.type
_entity.pdbx_description
1 polymer ?
#
loop_
_entity_poly.entity_id
_entity_poly.type
_entity_poly.pdbx_seq_one_letter_code
_entity_poly.pdbx_strand_id
1 'polypeptide(L)'
;MGNAGFHRSSIDIFESTEDNHMDSSHFLAWIDRTASPLRKEFGIYTKIVLVIDNAPWHNRLTNDTMPPKRSWRKEHIIQWLNTHNIDVPVKAVKAELLDIAMKNLPENDMKLMKQLKNTMLISCGNLPIKHCSLNPLELAWAGLKQYVRDNNVNFRLSDVRHLAQEWMLNLKTATVMAYLNHVYNIEEMFKKSDAFTEQLEEGLLDDDNDDELDSEIEEMTD
;
A
#
# COMPACT_ATOMS: atom_id res chain seq x y z
N MET A 1 25.81 14.92 10.93
CA MET A 1 24.50 15.45 10.48
C MET A 1 24.43 15.24 8.97
N GLY A 2 23.79 14.16 8.51
CA GLY A 2 23.70 13.85 7.08
C GLY A 2 22.61 14.69 6.42
N ASN A 3 22.95 15.38 5.34
CA ASN A 3 22.01 16.11 4.48
C ASN A 3 21.05 15.12 3.79
N ALA A 4 19.97 14.72 4.45
CA ALA A 4 19.04 13.73 3.92
C ALA A 4 17.95 14.42 3.09
N GLY A 5 18.23 14.67 1.81
CA GLY A 5 17.21 15.00 0.81
C GLY A 5 16.75 13.70 0.16
N PHE A 6 17.33 13.38 -0.99
CA PHE A 6 17.18 12.09 -1.65
C PHE A 6 18.37 11.18 -1.33
N HIS A 7 18.13 9.92 -0.98
CA HIS A 7 19.19 8.95 -0.71
C HIS A 7 19.81 8.47 -2.04
N ARG A 8 20.98 9.03 -2.38
CA ARG A 8 21.58 8.87 -3.71
C ARG A 8 21.92 7.44 -4.07
N SER A 9 22.31 6.61 -3.09
CA SER A 9 22.74 5.23 -3.37
C SER A 9 21.57 4.28 -3.66
N SER A 10 20.32 4.71 -3.43
CA SER A 10 19.12 3.96 -3.79
C SER A 10 18.48 4.40 -5.11
N ILE A 11 19.12 5.29 -5.88
CA ILE A 11 18.54 5.73 -7.15
C ILE A 11 18.43 4.55 -8.13
N ASP A 12 17.28 4.44 -8.77
CA ASP A 12 17.03 3.49 -9.84
C ASP A 12 16.27 4.17 -10.96
N ILE A 13 16.81 4.13 -12.17
CA ILE A 13 16.14 4.66 -13.35
C ILE A 13 15.98 3.52 -14.34
N PHE A 14 14.76 3.00 -14.32
CA PHE A 14 14.30 1.98 -15.23
C PHE A 14 13.78 2.64 -16.51
N GLU A 15 14.23 2.11 -17.65
CA GLU A 15 13.73 2.48 -18.97
C GLU A 15 13.02 1.26 -19.54
N SER A 16 11.71 1.39 -19.77
CA SER A 16 10.93 0.31 -20.35
C SER A 16 11.18 0.23 -21.84
N THR A 17 11.37 -0.99 -22.35
CA THR A 17 11.43 -1.32 -23.77
C THR A 17 10.29 -2.28 -24.12
N GLU A 18 10.13 -2.65 -25.40
CA GLU A 18 9.10 -3.59 -25.84
C GLU A 18 9.15 -4.94 -25.11
N ASP A 19 10.35 -5.42 -24.80
CA ASP A 19 10.57 -6.72 -24.13
C ASP A 19 10.87 -6.59 -22.63
N ASN A 20 10.99 -5.37 -22.11
CA ASN A 20 11.41 -5.13 -20.73
C ASN A 20 10.50 -4.11 -20.05
N HIS A 21 9.69 -4.61 -19.13
CA HIS A 21 8.77 -3.83 -18.32
C HIS A 21 9.12 -3.98 -16.85
N MET A 22 8.74 -2.96 -16.06
CA MET A 22 8.90 -3.01 -14.61
C MET A 22 8.13 -4.22 -14.06
N ASP A 23 8.84 -5.07 -13.32
CA ASP A 23 8.26 -6.27 -12.73
C ASP A 23 8.67 -6.41 -11.25
N SER A 24 8.08 -7.39 -10.57
CA SER A 24 8.41 -7.65 -9.17
C SER A 24 9.85 -8.11 -8.96
N SER A 25 10.47 -8.73 -9.98
CA SER A 25 11.84 -9.24 -9.89
C SER A 25 12.83 -8.09 -9.81
N HIS A 26 12.65 -7.08 -10.66
CA HIS A 26 13.41 -5.84 -10.66
C HIS A 26 13.22 -5.07 -9.34
N PHE A 27 11.97 -4.95 -8.87
CA PHE A 27 11.68 -4.29 -7.58
C PHE A 27 12.39 -4.97 -6.40
N LEU A 28 12.35 -6.31 -6.34
CA LEU A 28 13.03 -7.08 -5.29
C LEU A 28 14.55 -6.92 -5.35
N ALA A 29 15.12 -6.98 -6.56
CA ALA A 29 16.55 -6.74 -6.75
C ALA A 29 16.95 -5.32 -6.31
N TRP A 30 16.09 -4.32 -6.56
CA TRP A 30 16.31 -2.95 -6.09
C TRP A 30 16.27 -2.83 -4.57
N ILE A 31 15.32 -3.49 -3.91
CA ILE A 31 15.26 -3.54 -2.44
C ILE A 31 16.53 -4.18 -1.87
N ASP A 32 16.94 -5.34 -2.37
CA ASP A 32 18.08 -6.10 -1.85
C ASP A 32 19.39 -5.29 -1.94
N ARG A 33 19.61 -4.61 -3.08
CA ARG A 33 20.79 -3.73 -3.25
C ARG A 33 20.73 -2.46 -2.41
N THR A 34 19.54 -2.01 -2.02
CA THR A 34 19.32 -0.76 -1.28
C THR A 34 19.34 -0.96 0.23
N ALA A 35 18.84 -2.10 0.72
CA ALA A 35 18.75 -2.41 2.14
C ALA A 35 20.13 -2.44 2.81
N SER A 36 21.13 -3.02 2.14
CA SER A 36 22.50 -3.12 2.69
C SER A 36 23.16 -1.74 2.90
N PRO A 37 23.18 -0.83 1.91
CA PRO A 37 23.61 0.56 2.09
C PRO A 37 22.87 1.29 3.21
N LEU A 38 21.52 1.21 3.22
CA LEU A 38 20.72 1.88 4.26
C LEU A 38 21.06 1.35 5.67
N ARG A 39 21.28 0.04 5.83
CA ARG A 39 21.70 -0.53 7.12
C ARG A 39 23.07 -0.02 7.55
N LYS A 40 24.00 0.08 6.60
CA LYS A 40 25.35 0.58 6.87
C LYS A 40 25.33 2.06 7.26
N GLU A 41 24.48 2.86 6.62
CA GLU A 41 24.37 4.30 6.86
C GLU A 41 23.61 4.63 8.16
N PHE A 42 22.46 3.98 8.38
CA PHE A 42 21.56 4.32 9.49
C PHE A 42 21.65 3.36 10.68
N GLY A 43 22.32 2.22 10.55
CA GLY A 43 22.51 1.25 11.62
C GLY A 43 21.45 0.14 11.65
N ILE A 44 21.85 -1.03 12.17
CA ILE A 44 21.03 -2.26 12.14
C ILE A 44 19.78 -2.22 13.02
N TYR A 45 19.74 -1.32 14.01
CA TYR A 45 18.61 -1.16 14.94
C TYR A 45 17.66 -0.05 14.53
N THR A 46 17.95 0.69 13.45
CA THR A 46 17.08 1.76 12.98
C THR A 46 15.85 1.16 12.31
N LYS A 47 14.68 1.50 12.87
CA LYS A 47 13.40 1.18 12.25
C LYS A 47 13.24 2.03 10.99
N ILE A 48 13.00 1.36 9.87
CA ILE A 48 12.73 2.02 8.60
C ILE A 48 11.29 1.75 8.23
N VAL A 49 10.59 2.76 7.74
CA VAL A 49 9.22 2.61 7.28
C VAL A 49 9.24 2.76 5.76
N LEU A 50 8.76 1.73 5.08
CA LEU A 50 8.61 1.74 3.64
C LEU A 50 7.14 2.09 3.32
N VAL A 51 6.95 3.26 2.74
CA VAL A 51 5.65 3.70 2.23
C VAL A 51 5.68 3.54 0.71
N ILE A 52 4.81 2.68 0.19
CA ILE A 52 4.71 2.35 -1.24
C ILE A 52 3.27 2.47 -1.72
N ASP A 53 3.11 2.78 -3.00
CA ASP A 53 1.81 2.76 -3.65
C ASP A 53 1.35 1.31 -3.89
N ASN A 54 0.06 1.14 -4.19
CA ASN A 54 -0.54 -0.18 -4.36
C ASN A 54 -0.37 -0.71 -5.79
N ALA A 55 0.87 -0.71 -6.30
CA ALA A 55 1.14 -1.24 -7.64
C ALA A 55 1.18 -2.78 -7.65
N PRO A 56 0.75 -3.45 -8.73
CA PRO A 56 0.70 -4.91 -8.77
C PRO A 56 2.03 -5.60 -8.52
N TRP A 57 3.15 -5.00 -8.94
CA TRP A 57 4.49 -5.58 -8.78
C TRP A 57 5.03 -5.51 -7.35
N HIS A 58 4.56 -4.57 -6.53
CA HIS A 58 4.84 -4.56 -5.09
C HIS A 58 4.10 -5.71 -4.38
N ASN A 59 2.98 -6.15 -4.95
CA ASN A 59 2.08 -7.10 -4.35
C ASN A 59 2.23 -8.55 -4.81
N ARG A 60 3.44 -8.97 -5.20
CA ARG A 60 3.66 -10.35 -5.68
C ARG A 60 3.46 -11.36 -4.55
N LEU A 61 2.32 -12.02 -4.62
CA LEU A 61 2.01 -13.22 -3.85
C LEU A 61 2.92 -14.36 -4.34
N THR A 62 3.42 -15.17 -3.42
CA THR A 62 4.07 -16.43 -3.78
C THR A 62 3.00 -17.45 -4.20
N ASN A 63 3.40 -18.58 -4.77
CA ASN A 63 2.46 -19.68 -4.97
C ASN A 63 1.78 -20.09 -3.65
N ASP A 64 2.51 -19.97 -2.54
CA ASP A 64 1.99 -20.24 -1.21
C ASP A 64 1.00 -19.15 -0.77
N THR A 65 1.32 -17.86 -0.89
CA THR A 65 0.44 -16.78 -0.41
C THR A 65 -0.63 -16.32 -1.40
N MET A 66 -0.69 -16.87 -2.61
CA MET A 66 -1.71 -16.49 -3.59
C MET A 66 -3.06 -17.14 -3.23
N PRO A 67 -4.13 -16.35 -3.01
CA PRO A 67 -5.45 -16.89 -2.72
C PRO A 67 -5.94 -17.73 -3.92
N PRO A 68 -6.59 -18.88 -3.68
CA PRO A 68 -7.21 -19.65 -4.74
C PRO A 68 -8.24 -18.81 -5.50
N LYS A 69 -8.19 -18.86 -6.84
CA LYS A 69 -9.07 -18.05 -7.70
C LYS A 69 -10.31 -18.84 -8.13
N ARG A 70 -11.42 -18.15 -8.40
CA ARG A 70 -12.63 -18.77 -8.98
C ARG A 70 -12.37 -19.52 -10.29
N SER A 71 -11.35 -19.13 -11.05
CA SER A 71 -10.95 -19.81 -12.29
C SER A 71 -10.18 -21.12 -12.08
N TRP A 72 -9.67 -21.40 -10.88
CA TRP A 72 -8.89 -22.61 -10.60
C TRP A 72 -9.72 -23.88 -10.69
N ARG A 73 -9.08 -24.99 -11.05
CA ARG A 73 -9.72 -26.29 -10.93
C ARG A 73 -9.87 -26.67 -9.45
N LYS A 74 -10.88 -27.48 -9.13
CA LYS A 74 -11.20 -27.85 -7.74
C LYS A 74 -9.99 -28.50 -7.05
N GLU A 75 -9.26 -29.32 -7.78
CA GLU A 75 -8.08 -30.07 -7.33
C GLU A 75 -6.95 -29.12 -6.90
N HIS A 76 -6.73 -28.02 -7.62
CA HIS A 76 -5.70 -27.03 -7.25
C HIS A 76 -6.08 -26.26 -5.98
N ILE A 77 -7.38 -26.02 -5.75
CA ILE A 77 -7.86 -25.38 -4.51
C ILE A 77 -7.65 -26.32 -3.32
N ILE A 78 -7.96 -27.61 -3.48
CA ILE A 78 -7.70 -28.65 -2.48
C ILE A 78 -6.20 -28.75 -2.18
N GLN A 79 -5.36 -28.75 -3.22
CA GLN A 79 -3.90 -28.78 -3.05
C GLN A 79 -3.41 -27.58 -2.24
N TRP A 80 -3.90 -26.38 -2.54
CA TRP A 80 -3.54 -25.17 -1.79
C TRP A 80 -3.94 -25.28 -0.31
N LEU A 81 -5.16 -25.74 -0.01
CA LEU A 81 -5.63 -25.94 1.36
C LEU A 81 -4.74 -26.94 2.12
N ASN A 82 -4.40 -28.07 1.48
CA ASN A 82 -3.53 -29.07 2.07
C ASN A 82 -2.11 -28.53 2.34
N THR A 83 -1.54 -27.74 1.43
CA THR A 83 -0.21 -27.13 1.64
C THR A 83 -0.18 -26.11 2.78
N HIS A 84 -1.34 -25.56 3.16
CA HIS A 84 -1.51 -24.66 4.29
C HIS A 84 -1.95 -25.39 5.57
N ASN A 85 -1.97 -26.74 5.56
CA ASN A 85 -2.48 -27.57 6.65
C ASN A 85 -3.93 -27.21 7.05
N ILE A 86 -4.78 -26.89 6.07
CA ILE A 86 -6.20 -26.61 6.28
C ILE A 86 -7.00 -27.86 5.87
N ASP A 87 -7.85 -28.35 6.77
CA ASP A 87 -8.67 -29.52 6.52
C ASP A 87 -9.68 -29.29 5.39
N VAL A 88 -9.75 -30.26 4.49
CA VAL A 88 -10.64 -30.25 3.32
C VAL A 88 -11.84 -31.17 3.57
N PRO A 89 -13.08 -30.65 3.65
CA PRO A 89 -14.25 -31.49 3.84
C PRO A 89 -14.47 -32.41 2.62
N VAL A 90 -14.70 -33.70 2.88
CA VAL A 90 -14.76 -34.77 1.85
C VAL A 90 -15.76 -34.49 0.73
N LYS A 91 -16.87 -33.82 1.02
CA LYS A 91 -17.94 -33.51 0.05
C LYS A 91 -18.01 -32.03 -0.33
N ALA A 92 -17.00 -31.22 0.03
CA ALA A 92 -17.06 -29.79 -0.19
C ALA A 92 -17.19 -29.44 -1.69
N VAL A 93 -18.08 -28.54 -2.03
CA VAL A 93 -18.17 -27.96 -3.38
C VAL A 93 -17.11 -26.89 -3.58
N LYS A 94 -16.80 -26.54 -4.83
CA LYS A 94 -15.76 -25.55 -5.14
C LYS A 94 -15.96 -24.21 -4.44
N ALA A 95 -17.21 -23.77 -4.29
CA ALA A 95 -17.52 -22.51 -3.59
C ALA A 95 -17.17 -22.58 -2.10
N GLU A 96 -17.48 -23.68 -1.41
CA GLU A 96 -17.12 -23.90 0.00
C GLU A 96 -15.61 -23.97 0.20
N LEU A 97 -14.89 -24.63 -0.71
CA LEU A 97 -13.43 -24.67 -0.67
C LEU A 97 -12.80 -23.28 -0.83
N LEU A 98 -13.38 -22.43 -1.69
CA LEU A 98 -12.94 -21.05 -1.85
C LEU A 98 -13.23 -20.22 -0.59
N ASP A 99 -14.39 -20.40 0.02
CA ASP A 99 -14.77 -19.71 1.26
C ASP A 99 -13.85 -20.10 2.43
N ILE A 100 -13.57 -21.41 2.59
CA ILE A 100 -12.59 -21.91 3.56
C ILE A 100 -11.21 -21.30 3.30
N ALA A 101 -10.77 -21.27 2.04
CA ALA A 101 -9.49 -20.66 1.69
C ALA A 101 -9.44 -19.16 1.99
N MET A 102 -10.52 -18.40 1.71
CA MET A 102 -10.58 -16.97 1.99
C MET A 102 -10.58 -16.65 3.49
N LYS A 103 -11.26 -17.47 4.30
CA LYS A 103 -11.28 -17.32 5.77
C LYS A 103 -9.96 -17.68 6.44
N ASN A 104 -9.19 -18.56 5.82
CA ASN A 104 -7.89 -19.02 6.31
C ASN A 104 -6.74 -18.45 5.48
N LEU A 105 -6.93 -17.27 4.87
CA LEU A 105 -5.82 -16.61 4.22
C LEU A 105 -4.73 -16.38 5.27
N PRO A 106 -3.49 -16.82 5.02
CA PRO A 106 -2.39 -16.41 5.88
C PRO A 106 -2.39 -14.88 5.94
N GLU A 107 -2.00 -14.31 7.09
CA GLU A 107 -1.57 -12.91 7.11
C GLU A 107 -0.74 -12.67 5.87
N ASN A 108 -0.98 -11.58 5.14
CA ASN A 108 -0.34 -11.28 3.85
C ASN A 108 1.19 -11.29 4.00
N ASP A 109 1.79 -12.47 4.00
CA ASP A 109 3.20 -12.71 4.18
C ASP A 109 3.78 -12.73 2.77
N MET A 110 3.55 -11.59 2.11
CA MET A 110 3.96 -11.34 0.75
C MET A 110 5.46 -11.60 0.68
N LYS A 111 5.93 -12.25 -0.40
CA LYS A 111 7.35 -12.56 -0.59
C LYS A 111 8.24 -11.34 -0.28
N LEU A 112 7.76 -10.18 -0.74
CA LEU A 112 8.34 -8.87 -0.49
C LEU A 112 8.43 -8.55 1.00
N MET A 113 7.32 -8.58 1.74
CA MET A 113 7.31 -8.31 3.19
C MET A 113 8.21 -9.28 3.97
N LYS A 114 8.22 -10.56 3.59
CA LYS A 114 9.10 -11.56 4.21
C LYS A 114 10.59 -11.29 3.93
N GLN A 115 10.95 -10.95 2.68
CA GLN A 115 12.32 -10.57 2.33
C GLN A 115 12.74 -9.28 3.05
N LEU A 116 11.87 -8.27 3.11
CA LEU A 116 12.10 -7.00 3.79
C LEU A 116 12.26 -7.17 5.30
N LYS A 117 11.39 -7.93 5.98
CA LYS A 117 11.47 -8.23 7.42
C LYS A 117 12.79 -8.94 7.78
N ASN A 118 13.28 -9.83 6.91
CA ASN A 118 14.55 -10.51 7.11
C ASN A 118 15.76 -9.60 6.87
N THR A 119 15.62 -8.61 5.98
CA THR A 119 16.70 -7.71 5.59
C THR A 119 16.68 -6.36 6.27
N MET A 120 15.66 -5.94 7.03
CA MET A 120 15.60 -4.74 7.90
C MET A 120 14.37 -4.81 8.83
N LEU A 121 14.34 -4.01 9.91
CA LEU A 121 13.11 -3.75 10.67
C LEU A 121 12.20 -2.80 9.86
N ILE A 122 11.68 -3.30 8.74
CA ILE A 122 10.81 -2.54 7.84
C ILE A 122 9.36 -2.79 8.19
N SER A 123 8.64 -1.71 8.49
CA SER A 123 7.18 -1.70 8.44
C SER A 123 6.74 -1.22 7.06
N CYS A 124 5.95 -2.04 6.35
CA CYS A 124 5.36 -1.65 5.09
C CYS A 124 3.95 -1.14 5.34
N GLY A 125 3.64 0.06 4.86
CA GLY A 125 2.29 0.58 4.82
C GLY A 125 1.83 0.70 3.37
N ASN A 126 0.73 0.04 3.03
CA ASN A 126 0.03 0.32 1.77
C ASN A 126 -0.81 1.57 1.97
N LEU A 127 -0.69 2.51 1.04
CA LEU A 127 -1.56 3.67 1.02
C LEU A 127 -3.01 3.25 0.73
N PRO A 128 -4.01 3.93 1.32
CA PRO A 128 -5.41 3.67 1.03
C PRO A 128 -5.69 3.76 -0.48
N ILE A 129 -6.46 2.81 -0.99
CA ILE A 129 -6.77 2.70 -2.42
C ILE A 129 -7.51 3.97 -2.86
N LYS A 130 -7.08 4.59 -3.97
CA LYS A 130 -7.60 5.86 -4.53
C LYS A 130 -7.31 7.12 -3.72
N HIS A 131 -6.49 7.07 -2.67
CA HIS A 131 -6.07 8.26 -1.92
C HIS A 131 -4.64 8.66 -2.27
N CYS A 132 -4.38 8.98 -3.53
CA CYS A 132 -3.07 9.45 -3.99
C CYS A 132 -2.61 10.75 -3.27
N SER A 133 -3.56 11.51 -2.71
CA SER A 133 -3.31 12.68 -1.85
C SER A 133 -2.53 12.35 -0.58
N LEU A 134 -2.53 11.09 -0.15
CA LEU A 134 -1.74 10.59 0.98
C LEU A 134 -0.37 10.06 0.57
N ASN A 135 -0.01 10.16 -0.72
CA ASN A 135 1.27 9.71 -1.22
C ASN A 135 2.24 10.88 -1.45
N PRO A 136 3.29 11.06 -0.63
CA PRO A 136 4.25 12.14 -0.84
C PRO A 136 5.02 11.98 -2.17
N LEU A 137 5.07 10.78 -2.74
CA LEU A 137 5.70 10.52 -4.03
C LEU A 137 4.98 11.26 -5.17
N GLU A 138 3.67 11.52 -5.08
CA GLU A 138 2.93 12.26 -6.11
C GLU A 138 3.38 13.72 -6.20
N LEU A 139 3.73 14.33 -5.06
CA LEU A 139 4.30 15.67 -5.02
C LEU A 139 5.71 15.70 -5.62
N ALA A 140 6.51 14.68 -5.35
CA ALA A 140 7.81 14.51 -5.98
C ALA A 140 7.67 14.32 -7.50
N TRP A 141 6.72 13.52 -7.96
CA TRP A 141 6.41 13.36 -9.39
C TRP A 141 5.98 14.68 -10.03
N ALA A 142 5.14 15.47 -9.37
CA ALA A 142 4.74 16.79 -9.87
C ALA A 142 5.96 17.71 -10.03
N GLY A 143 6.84 17.77 -9.03
CA GLY A 143 8.07 18.56 -9.07
C GLY A 143 9.03 18.12 -10.18
N LEU A 144 9.25 16.81 -10.32
CA LEU A 144 10.09 16.24 -11.37
C LEU A 144 9.53 16.54 -12.76
N LYS A 145 8.23 16.29 -12.99
CA LYS A 145 7.59 16.54 -14.28
C LYS A 145 7.65 18.01 -14.66
N GLN A 146 7.45 18.92 -13.69
CA GLN A 146 7.56 20.35 -13.92
C GLN A 146 8.99 20.74 -14.31
N TYR A 147 10.00 20.25 -13.58
CA TYR A 147 11.40 20.52 -13.90
C TYR A 147 11.80 19.99 -15.29
N VAL A 148 11.41 18.77 -15.63
CA VAL A 148 11.67 18.21 -16.97
C VAL A 148 10.97 19.04 -18.04
N ARG A 149 9.71 19.46 -17.82
CA ARG A 149 8.97 20.30 -18.77
C ARG A 149 9.69 21.63 -19.04
N ASP A 150 10.20 22.27 -17.99
CA ASP A 150 10.80 23.60 -18.08
C ASP A 150 12.20 23.56 -18.74
N ASN A 151 12.89 22.42 -18.68
CA ASN A 151 14.28 22.29 -19.13
C ASN A 151 14.47 21.39 -20.36
N ASN A 152 13.48 20.58 -20.75
CA ASN A 152 13.55 19.72 -21.94
C ASN A 152 13.22 20.51 -23.22
N VAL A 153 14.13 21.41 -23.61
CA VAL A 153 13.94 22.30 -24.76
C VAL A 153 13.98 21.55 -26.10
N ASN A 154 14.71 20.43 -26.16
CA ASN A 154 14.91 19.67 -27.41
C ASN A 154 13.92 18.51 -27.58
N PHE A 155 13.05 18.27 -26.60
CA PHE A 155 12.05 17.19 -26.59
C PHE A 155 12.61 15.78 -26.84
N ARG A 156 13.88 15.53 -26.45
CA ARG A 156 14.52 14.22 -26.61
C ARG A 156 14.33 13.36 -25.37
N LEU A 157 14.11 12.06 -25.57
CA LEU A 157 13.97 11.11 -24.46
C LEU A 157 15.28 10.98 -23.66
N SER A 158 16.43 11.08 -24.33
CA SER A 158 17.75 11.12 -23.68
C SER A 158 17.85 12.24 -22.64
N ASP A 159 17.26 13.40 -22.95
CA ASP A 159 17.32 14.58 -22.11
C ASP A 159 16.41 14.41 -20.89
N VAL A 160 15.28 13.70 -21.04
CA VAL A 160 14.39 13.34 -19.91
C VAL A 160 15.15 12.55 -18.84
N ARG A 161 15.93 11.54 -19.24
CA ARG A 161 16.70 10.72 -18.30
C ARG A 161 17.71 11.56 -17.52
N HIS A 162 18.46 12.42 -18.23
CA HIS A 162 19.46 13.29 -17.61
C HIS A 162 18.83 14.31 -16.66
N LEU A 163 17.77 15.00 -17.10
CA LEU A 163 17.06 15.99 -16.29
C LEU A 163 16.41 15.36 -15.06
N ALA A 164 15.90 14.13 -15.17
CA ALA A 164 15.36 13.41 -14.03
C ALA A 164 16.43 13.07 -12.99
N GLN A 165 17.61 12.61 -13.42
CA GLN A 165 18.76 12.39 -12.54
C GLN A 165 19.19 13.68 -11.86
N GLU A 166 19.34 14.75 -12.64
CA GLU A 166 19.74 16.05 -12.14
C GLU A 166 18.77 16.57 -11.07
N TRP A 167 17.46 16.51 -11.34
CA TRP A 167 16.45 16.94 -10.39
C TRP A 167 16.49 16.13 -9.09
N MET A 168 16.58 14.79 -9.17
CA MET A 168 16.65 13.92 -7.98
C MET A 168 17.90 14.19 -7.14
N LEU A 169 19.06 14.44 -7.77
CA LEU A 169 20.32 14.71 -7.07
C LEU A 169 20.35 16.09 -6.39
N ASN A 170 19.56 17.04 -6.92
CA ASN A 170 19.39 18.40 -6.42
C ASN A 170 18.20 18.55 -5.47
N LEU A 171 17.41 17.49 -5.25
CA LEU A 171 16.26 17.52 -4.37
C LEU A 171 16.69 17.77 -2.91
N LYS A 172 16.25 18.90 -2.36
CA LYS A 172 16.65 19.38 -1.03
C LYS A 172 15.81 18.72 0.06
N THR A 173 16.41 18.50 1.22
CA THR A 173 15.72 18.04 2.45
C THR A 173 14.50 18.89 2.77
N ALA A 174 14.61 20.22 2.68
CA ALA A 174 13.50 21.11 2.96
C ALA A 174 12.28 20.86 2.05
N THR A 175 12.53 20.54 0.77
CA THR A 175 11.48 20.20 -0.20
C THR A 175 10.82 18.86 0.14
N VAL A 176 11.61 17.84 0.47
CA VAL A 176 11.10 16.53 0.91
C VAL A 176 10.26 16.66 2.18
N MET A 177 10.74 17.43 3.17
CA MET A 177 9.99 17.69 4.40
C MET A 177 8.68 18.43 4.14
N ALA A 178 8.65 19.37 3.18
CA ALA A 178 7.42 20.03 2.78
C ALA A 178 6.40 19.05 2.17
N TYR A 179 6.85 18.06 1.39
CA TYR A 179 5.97 17.02 0.85
C TYR A 179 5.38 16.13 1.95
N LEU A 180 6.21 15.70 2.91
CA LEU A 180 5.75 14.91 4.04
C LEU A 180 4.75 15.69 4.91
N ASN A 181 5.04 16.96 5.21
CA ASN A 181 4.14 17.81 5.99
C ASN A 181 2.81 18.06 5.27
N HIS A 182 2.82 18.20 3.93
CA HIS A 182 1.59 18.35 3.16
C HIS A 182 0.68 17.13 3.30
N VAL A 183 1.25 15.93 3.14
CA VAL A 183 0.52 14.67 3.30
C VAL A 183 -0.01 14.50 4.73
N TYR A 184 0.80 14.83 5.74
CA TYR A 184 0.38 14.80 7.13
C TYR A 184 -0.85 15.70 7.38
N ASN A 185 -0.85 16.92 6.82
CA ASN A 185 -1.99 17.83 6.97
C ASN A 185 -3.27 17.31 6.29
N ILE A 186 -3.13 16.63 5.14
CA ILE A 186 -4.27 15.97 4.48
C ILE A 186 -4.80 14.83 5.33
N GLU A 187 -3.92 14.02 5.90
CA GLU A 187 -4.29 12.93 6.81
C GLU A 187 -5.07 13.45 8.02
N GLU A 188 -4.61 14.51 8.66
CA GLU A 188 -5.29 15.15 9.79
C GLU A 188 -6.66 15.73 9.40
N MET A 189 -6.79 16.25 8.17
CA MET A 189 -8.08 16.71 7.64
C MET A 189 -9.07 15.55 7.46
N PHE A 190 -8.61 14.40 6.94
CA PHE A 190 -9.46 13.21 6.81
C PHE A 190 -9.90 12.68 8.17
N LYS A 191 -8.99 12.56 9.14
CA LYS A 191 -9.35 12.13 10.50
C LYS A 191 -10.41 13.01 11.14
N LYS A 192 -10.34 14.33 10.95
CA LYS A 192 -11.37 15.26 11.45
C LYS A 192 -12.71 15.06 10.76
N SER A 193 -12.71 14.79 9.46
CA SER A 193 -13.93 14.49 8.70
C SER A 193 -14.57 13.18 9.17
N ASP A 194 -13.78 12.15 9.41
CA ASP A 194 -14.25 10.85 9.88
C ASP A 194 -14.86 10.98 11.28
N ALA A 195 -14.15 11.64 12.21
CA ALA A 195 -14.66 11.89 13.57
C ALA A 195 -15.96 12.72 13.59
N PHE A 196 -16.10 13.66 12.66
CA PHE A 196 -17.34 14.42 12.51
C PHE A 196 -18.50 13.55 11.97
N THR A 197 -18.21 12.63 11.06
CA THR A 197 -19.21 11.71 10.51
C THR A 197 -19.69 10.73 11.58
N GLU A 198 -18.77 10.17 12.37
CA GLU A 198 -19.09 9.30 13.51
C GLU A 198 -20.01 10.00 14.53
N GLN A 199 -19.71 11.25 14.88
CA GLN A 199 -20.57 12.06 15.76
C GLN A 199 -21.97 12.29 15.20
N LEU A 200 -22.11 12.49 13.88
CA LEU A 200 -23.41 12.63 13.24
C LEU A 200 -24.20 11.32 13.23
N GLU A 201 -23.53 10.19 12.99
CA GLU A 201 -24.15 8.87 13.02
C GLU A 201 -24.64 8.50 14.43
N GLU A 202 -23.83 8.75 15.46
CA GLU A 202 -24.22 8.54 16.86
C GLU A 202 -25.44 9.41 17.25
N GLY A 203 -25.44 10.69 16.86
CA GLY A 203 -26.57 11.58 17.15
C GLY A 203 -27.88 11.21 16.45
N LEU A 204 -27.83 10.52 15.30
CA LEU A 204 -29.01 10.00 14.61
C LEU A 204 -29.57 8.74 15.26
N LEU A 205 -28.73 7.94 15.92
CA LEU A 205 -29.16 6.71 16.61
C LEU A 205 -29.83 7.01 17.96
N ASP A 206 -29.46 8.14 18.60
CA ASP A 206 -30.06 8.57 19.86
C ASP A 206 -31.47 9.17 19.69
N ASP A 207 -31.84 9.66 18.50
CA ASP A 207 -33.16 10.26 18.20
C ASP A 207 -34.25 9.23 17.83
N ASP A 208 -33.88 7.98 17.51
CA ASP A 208 -34.82 6.91 17.09
C ASP A 208 -35.39 6.07 18.27
N ASN A 209 -35.13 6.46 19.52
CA ASN A 209 -35.52 5.71 20.73
C ASN A 209 -36.72 6.29 21.51
N ASP A 210 -37.41 7.29 20.96
CA ASP A 210 -38.67 7.82 21.50
C ASP A 210 -39.82 7.54 20.53
N ASP A 211 -40.43 6.36 20.65
CA ASP A 211 -41.87 6.14 20.36
C ASP A 211 -42.32 4.74 20.85
N GLU A 212 -42.24 4.52 22.17
CA GLU A 212 -43.11 3.55 22.85
C GLU A 212 -44.33 4.31 23.42
N LEU A 213 -45.22 4.79 22.53
CA LEU A 213 -46.55 5.28 22.89
C LEU A 213 -47.55 4.12 22.87
N ASP A 214 -47.41 3.18 23.80
CA ASP A 214 -48.48 2.24 24.14
C ASP A 214 -49.30 2.87 25.28
N SER A 215 -50.22 3.76 24.91
CA SER A 215 -51.17 4.36 25.85
C SER A 215 -52.53 3.66 25.77
N GLU A 216 -52.76 2.82 26.78
CA GLU A 216 -54.03 2.55 27.47
C GLU A 216 -55.27 2.19 26.60
N ILE A 217 -55.51 0.89 26.43
CA ILE A 217 -56.87 0.34 26.29
C ILE A 217 -57.18 -0.57 27.48
N GLU A 218 -57.63 0.03 28.56
CA GLU A 218 -58.57 -0.50 29.57
C GLU A 218 -59.25 0.77 30.12
N GLU A 219 -60.55 1.01 29.97
CA GLU A 219 -61.61 0.26 30.61
C GLU A 219 -63.00 0.77 30.12
N MET A 220 -64.01 -0.09 30.29
CA MET A 220 -65.45 0.19 30.36
C MET A 220 -66.25 0.41 29.05
N THR A 221 -67.01 -0.61 28.67
CA THR A 221 -68.49 -0.54 28.76
C THR A 221 -69.08 -1.96 28.76
N ASP A 222 -69.80 -2.25 29.84
CA ASP A 222 -70.90 -3.23 29.89
C ASP A 222 -71.94 -2.97 28.79
#